data_AF-A0A0E4GVW7-F1
#
_entry.id   AF-A0A0E4GVW7-F1
#
_cell.length_a   1.000
_cell.length_b   1.000
_cell.length_c   1.000
_cell.angle_alpha   90.00
_cell.angle_beta   90.00
_cell.angle_gamma   90.00
#
_symmetry.space_group_name_H-M   'P 1'
#
loop_
_entity.id
_entity.type
_entity.pdbx_description
1 polymer ?
#
loop_
_entity_poly.entity_id
_entity_poly.type
_entity_poly.pdbx_seq_one_letter_code
_entity_poly.pdbx_strand_id
1 'polypeptide(L)' 'MIEAGQILRNSQRALRSAKQTILEIIGKPLDDQLRTEGWNSYTCLDQEEARELLGRFFDRSDTGRTPD' A
#
# COMPACT_ATOMS: atom_id res chain seq x y z
N MET A 1 3.41 -7.82 -16.61
CA MET A 1 4.01 -6.47 -16.70
C MET A 1 3.02 -5.54 -16.01
N ILE A 2 3.41 -4.79 -14.97
CA ILE A 2 2.50 -3.80 -14.39
C ILE A 2 2.48 -2.61 -15.34
N GLU A 3 1.31 -2.24 -15.84
CA GLU A 3 1.17 -1.09 -16.75
C GLU A 3 1.31 0.22 -15.97
N ALA A 4 1.95 1.24 -16.56
CA ALA A 4 2.19 2.54 -15.91
C ALA A 4 0.91 3.19 -15.35
N GLY A 5 -0.24 2.95 -16.01
CA GLY A 5 -1.54 3.42 -15.54
C GLY A 5 -1.95 2.83 -14.18
N GLN A 6 -1.60 1.57 -13.89
CA GLN A 6 -1.88 0.96 -12.58
C GLN A 6 -1.00 1.55 -11.48
N ILE A 7 0.24 1.95 -11.79
CA ILE A 7 1.17 2.58 -10.83
C ILE A 7 0.69 4.00 -10.49
N LEU A 8 0.31 4.77 -11.50
CA LEU A 8 -0.12 6.17 -11.33
C LEU A 8 -1.47 6.30 -10.61
N ARG A 9 -2.30 5.25 -10.63
CA ARG A 9 -3.58 5.19 -9.89
C ARG A 9 -3.43 4.97 -8.38
N ASN A 10 -2.22 4.72 -7.89
CA ASN A 10 -1.95 4.54 -6.46
C ASN A 10 -1.24 5.77 -5.87
N SER A 11 -1.44 6.01 -4.57
CA SER A 11 -0.71 7.02 -3.80
C SER A 11 0.79 6.86 -4.03
N GLN A 12 1.42 7.89 -4.61
CA GLN A 12 2.87 7.85 -4.88
C GLN A 12 3.67 7.80 -3.57
N ARG A 13 3.11 8.38 -2.49
CA ARG A 13 3.68 8.29 -1.14
C ARG A 13 3.59 6.87 -0.60
N ALA A 14 2.43 6.20 -0.71
CA ALA A 14 2.31 4.81 -0.29
C ALA A 14 3.22 3.87 -1.09
N LEU A 15 3.30 4.04 -2.41
CA LEU A 15 4.20 3.27 -3.26
C LEU A 15 5.67 3.43 -2.86
N ARG A 16 6.10 4.67 -2.59
CA ARG A 16 7.47 4.94 -2.13
C ARG A 16 7.73 4.32 -0.76
N SER A 17 6.80 4.46 0.19
CA SER A 17 6.90 3.87 1.52
C SER A 17 7.02 2.34 1.46
N ALA A 18 6.16 1.69 0.67
CA ALA A 18 6.19 0.24 0.50
C ALA A 18 7.51 -0.24 -0.12
N LYS A 19 8.00 0.43 -1.16
CA LYS A 19 9.29 0.10 -1.80
C LYS A 19 10.47 0.28 -0.84
N GLN A 20 10.47 1.37 -0.08
CA GLN A 20 11.51 1.64 0.90
C GLN A 20 11.50 0.59 2.02
N THR A 21 10.32 0.23 2.52
CA THR A 21 10.15 -0.82 3.54
C THR A 21 10.73 -2.15 3.04
N ILE A 22 10.41 -2.57 1.81
CA ILE A 22 10.94 -3.80 1.22
C ILE A 22 12.47 -3.79 1.21
N LEU A 23 13.09 -2.69 0.77
CA LEU A 23 14.54 -2.58 0.75
C LEU A 23 15.16 -2.64 2.16
N GLU A 24 14.45 -2.13 3.17
CA GLU A 24 14.92 -2.12 4.56
C GLU A 24 14.78 -3.47 5.26
N ILE A 25 13.89 -4.36 4.80
CA ILE A 25 13.61 -5.65 5.47
C ILE A 25 14.32 -6.84 4.83
N ILE A 26 14.85 -6.70 3.60
CA ILE A 26 15.59 -7.77 2.93
C ILE A 26 16.76 -8.23 3.80
N GLY A 27 16.83 -9.55 4.04
CA GLY A 27 17.89 -10.18 4.84
C GLY A 27 17.69 -10.09 6.35
N LYS A 28 16.62 -9.45 6.84
CA LYS A 28 16.30 -9.40 8.28
C LYS A 28 15.47 -10.61 8.72
N PRO A 29 15.52 -11.00 10.01
CA PRO A 29 14.59 -11.97 10.59
C PRO A 29 13.14 -11.48 10.50
N LEU A 30 12.18 -12.41 10.41
CA LEU A 30 10.75 -12.12 10.20
C LEU A 30 10.19 -11.07 11.18
N ASP A 31 10.50 -11.17 12.47
CA ASP A 31 9.98 -10.26 13.49
C ASP A 31 10.43 -8.80 13.27
N ASP A 32 11.66 -8.62 12.78
CA ASP A 32 12.17 -7.28 12.43
C ASP A 32 11.48 -6.71 11.21
N GLN A 33 11.11 -7.57 10.25
CA GLN A 33 10.36 -7.16 9.08
C GLN A 33 8.97 -6.67 9.49
N LEU A 34 8.24 -7.48 10.27
CA LEU A 34 6.89 -7.17 10.75
C LEU A 34 6.84 -5.92 11.62
N ARG A 35 7.84 -5.74 12.49
CA ARG A 35 7.96 -4.52 13.31
C ARG A 35 8.14 -3.27 12.44
N THR A 36 8.98 -3.36 11.41
CA THR A 36 9.24 -2.24 10.48
C THR A 36 7.98 -1.91 9.67
N GLU A 37 7.27 -2.93 9.18
CA GLU A 37 6.01 -2.76 8.47
C GLU A 37 4.95 -2.08 9.36
N GLY A 38 4.75 -2.57 10.58
CA GLY A 38 3.78 -2.00 11.52
C GLY A 38 4.07 -0.52 11.85
N TRP A 39 5.35 -0.17 12.03
CA TRP A 39 5.74 1.22 12.27
C TRP A 39 5.43 2.12 11.07
N ASN A 40 5.83 1.68 9.87
CA ASN A 40 5.63 2.45 8.64
C ASN A 40 4.14 2.61 8.31
N SER A 41 3.32 1.58 8.55
CA SER A 41 1.86 1.67 8.42
C SER A 41 1.26 2.70 9.38
N TYR A 42 1.76 2.79 10.61
CA TYR A 42 1.24 3.75 11.58
C TYR A 42 1.58 5.21 11.21
N THR A 43 2.80 5.46 10.72
CA THR A 43 3.29 6.84 10.48
C THR A 43 3.00 7.37 9.08
N CYS A 44 2.91 6.50 8.07
CA CYS A 44 2.83 6.91 6.67
C CYS A 44 1.43 6.77 6.07
N LEU A 45 0.48 6.17 6.79
CA LEU A 45 -0.88 5.98 6.30
C LEU A 45 -1.63 7.31 6.26
N ASP A 46 -2.09 7.67 5.07
CA ASP A 46 -3.11 8.70 4.91
C ASP A 46 -4.48 8.11 5.23
N GLN A 47 -5.05 8.50 6.38
CA GLN A 47 -6.30 7.92 6.85
C GLN A 47 -7.51 8.33 5.99
N GLU A 48 -7.48 9.50 5.34
CA GLU A 48 -8.59 9.98 4.52
C GLU A 48 -8.59 9.24 3.18
N GLU A 49 -7.44 9.19 2.51
CA GLU A 49 -7.25 8.42 1.27
C GLU A 49 -7.59 6.93 1.49
N ALA A 50 -7.16 6.35 2.61
CA ALA A 50 -7.44 4.96 2.94
C ALA A 50 -8.94 4.70 3.15
N ARG A 51 -9.66 5.59 3.85
CA ARG A 51 -11.11 5.46 4.05
C ARG A 51 -11.88 5.54 2.74
N GLU A 52 -11.52 6.46 1.85
CA GLU A 52 -12.14 6.58 0.53
C GLU A 52 -11.91 5.33 -0.34
N LEU A 53 -10.68 4.80 -0.34
CA LEU A 53 -10.36 3.58 -1.06
C LEU A 53 -11.12 2.37 -0.50
N LEU A 54 -11.23 2.26 0.82
CA LEU A 54 -12.01 1.20 1.47
C LEU A 54 -13.50 1.30 1.13
N GLY A 55 -14.07 2.51 1.14
CA GLY A 55 -15.47 2.73 0.73
C GLY A 55 -15.72 2.23 -0.69
N ARG A 56 -14.90 2.67 -1.66
CA ARG A 56 -15.01 2.21 -3.06
C ARG A 56 -14.84 0.70 -3.21
N PHE A 57 -13.98 0.08 -2.41
CA PHE A 57 -13.79 -1.37 -2.41
C PHE A 57 -15.03 -2.11 -1.90
N PHE A 58 -15.60 -1.70 -0.76
CA PHE A 58 -16.81 -2.32 -0.22
C PHE A 58 -18.04 -2.09 -1.12
N ASP A 59 -18.13 -0.91 -1.73
CA ASP A 59 -19.18 -0.57 -2.68
C ASP A 59 -18.98 -1.22 -4.05
N ARG A 60 -17.88 -1.98 -4.26
CA ARG A 60 -17.49 -2.61 -5.53
C ARG A 60 -17.52 -1.64 -6.73
N SER A 61 -17.25 -0.36 -6.47
CA SER A 61 -17.37 0.69 -7.47
C SER A 61 -16.04 0.96 -8.19
N ASP A 62 -14.92 0.46 -7.68
CA ASP A 62 -13.63 0.49 -8.37
C ASP A 62 -13.49 -0.73 -9.29
N THR A 63 -13.99 -0.59 -10.53
CA THR A 63 -13.89 -1.60 -11.60
C THR A 63 -12.46 -2.02 -11.94
N GLY A 64 -11.44 -1.28 -11.50
CA GLY A 64 -10.04 -1.65 -11.67
C GLY A 64 -9.40 -2.39 -10.49
N ARG A 65 -10.11 -2.56 -9.37
CA ARG A 65 -9.61 -3.19 -8.13
C ARG A 65 -10.54 -4.24 -7.53
N THR A 66 -11.80 -4.29 -7.96
CA THR A 66 -12.75 -5.29 -7.50
C THR A 66 -12.57 -6.55 -8.37
N PRO A 67 -12.30 -7.73 -7.78
CA PRO A 67 -12.36 -8.98 -8.53
C PRO A 67 -13.82 -9.30 -8.90
N ASP A 68 -14.01 -9.92 -10.07
CA ASP A 68 -15.32 -10.41 -10.54
C ASP A 68 -16.00 -11.33 -9.50
#